data_AF-A0A6H1N1W6-F1
#
_entry.id   AF-A0A6H1N1W6-F1
#
_cell.length_a   1.000
_cell.length_b   1.000
_cell.length_c   1.000
_cell.angle_alpha   90.00
_cell.angle_beta   90.00
_cell.angle_gamma   90.00
#
_symmetry.space_group_name_H-M   'P 1'
#
loop_
_entity.id
_entity.type
_entity.pdbx_description
1 polymer ?
#
loop_
_entity_poly.entity_id
_entity_poly.type
_entity_poly.pdbx_seq_one_letter_code
_entity_poly.pdbx_strand_id
1 'polypeptide(L)'
;MNEHSNHGVAVASGLLATSLGPRLFALGTHVGETVRQALGGAWAADGDGPTAEMNIALHLPDGSIIWPVQRVIKRFPNGPEDSIAFYGAALGLTDTSTNRRRWFRRRR
;
A
#
# COMPACT_ATOMS: atom_id res chain seq x y z
N MET A 1 8.50 -19.28 0.55
CA MET A 1 7.10 -19.30 0.08
C MET A 1 6.26 -18.39 0.97
N ASN A 2 5.55 -17.42 0.40
CA ASN A 2 4.44 -16.76 1.09
C ASN A 2 3.13 -17.19 0.39
N GLU A 3 1.96 -16.83 0.94
CA GLU A 3 0.65 -17.31 0.46
C GLU A 3 0.35 -16.93 -1.01
N HIS A 4 1.08 -15.97 -1.60
CA HIS A 4 0.77 -15.41 -2.92
C HIS A 4 1.93 -15.45 -3.93
N SER A 5 3.15 -15.70 -3.47
CA SER A 5 4.35 -15.84 -4.32
C SER A 5 5.36 -16.85 -3.75
N ASN A 6 6.07 -17.49 -4.66
CA ASN A 6 7.25 -18.30 -4.39
C ASN A 6 8.49 -17.62 -5.00
N HIS A 7 9.30 -16.96 -4.18
CA HIS A 7 10.52 -16.25 -4.61
C HIS A 7 10.29 -15.27 -5.79
N GLY A 8 9.22 -14.47 -5.72
CA GLY A 8 8.89 -13.50 -6.77
C GLY A 8 8.16 -14.07 -7.99
N VAL A 9 7.82 -15.36 -7.97
CA VAL A 9 6.92 -15.97 -8.95
C VAL A 9 5.53 -16.12 -8.34
N ALA A 10 4.50 -15.66 -9.04
CA ALA A 10 3.12 -15.86 -8.58
C ALA A 10 2.81 -17.36 -8.47
N VAL A 11 2.07 -17.76 -7.45
CA VAL A 11 1.56 -19.13 -7.34
C VAL A 11 0.68 -19.42 -8.56
N ALA A 12 0.93 -20.52 -9.29
CA ALA A 12 0.35 -20.78 -10.62
C ALA A 12 -1.19 -20.79 -10.67
N SER A 13 -1.86 -21.15 -9.57
CA SER A 13 -3.33 -21.12 -9.43
C SER A 13 -3.84 -19.88 -8.65
N GLY A 14 -2.94 -18.98 -8.26
CA GLY A 14 -3.24 -17.80 -7.46
C GLY A 14 -3.73 -16.62 -8.29
N LEU A 15 -4.42 -15.68 -7.63
CA LEU A 15 -4.92 -14.47 -8.28
C LEU A 15 -3.78 -13.70 -8.98
N LEU A 16 -2.59 -13.63 -8.41
CA LEU A 16 -1.49 -12.88 -9.03
C LEU A 16 -0.84 -13.57 -10.26
N ALA A 17 -1.24 -14.80 -10.61
CA ALA A 17 -0.73 -15.50 -11.80
C ALA A 17 -1.18 -14.84 -13.12
N THR A 18 -2.24 -14.03 -13.08
CA THR A 18 -2.78 -13.31 -14.23
C THR A 18 -2.79 -11.81 -13.97
N SER A 19 -2.46 -11.02 -15.00
CA SER A 19 -2.45 -9.55 -14.92
C SER A 19 -1.63 -9.00 -13.74
N LEU A 20 -0.46 -9.60 -13.48
CA LEU A 20 0.37 -9.30 -12.31
C LEU A 20 0.63 -7.79 -12.14
N GLY A 21 1.15 -7.14 -13.17
CA GLY A 21 1.47 -5.70 -13.15
C GLY A 21 0.26 -4.83 -12.78
N PRO A 22 -0.85 -4.87 -13.55
CA PRO A 22 -2.07 -4.12 -13.24
C PRO A 22 -2.64 -4.39 -11.85
N ARG A 23 -2.54 -5.63 -11.34
CA ARG A 23 -3.03 -5.97 -9.99
C ARG A 23 -2.13 -5.43 -8.89
N LEU A 24 -0.81 -5.51 -9.05
CA LEU A 24 0.13 -4.91 -8.11
C LEU A 24 -0.01 -3.38 -8.10
N PHE A 25 -0.23 -2.77 -9.26
CA PHE A 25 -0.53 -1.34 -9.37
C PHE A 25 -1.81 -0.99 -8.61
N ALA A 26 -2.92 -1.70 -8.85
CA ALA A 26 -4.19 -1.46 -8.16
C ALA A 26 -4.10 -1.65 -6.63
N LEU A 27 -3.34 -2.64 -6.17
CA LEU A 27 -3.07 -2.83 -4.74
C LEU A 27 -2.23 -1.68 -4.18
N GLY A 28 -1.21 -1.25 -4.92
CA GLY A 28 -0.37 -0.11 -4.56
C GLY A 28 -1.13 1.20 -4.44
N THR A 29 -2.00 1.51 -5.42
CA THR A 29 -2.85 2.70 -5.38
C THR A 29 -3.87 2.63 -4.26
N HIS A 30 -4.43 1.46 -3.98
CA HIS A 30 -5.32 1.28 -2.83
C HIS A 30 -4.61 1.52 -1.49
N VAL A 31 -3.37 1.03 -1.33
CA VAL A 31 -2.55 1.34 -0.14
C VAL A 31 -2.30 2.83 -0.02
N GLY A 32 -1.89 3.49 -1.10
CA GLY A 32 -1.67 4.94 -1.09
C GLY A 32 -2.93 5.75 -0.79
N GLU A 33 -4.07 5.33 -1.33
CA GLU A 33 -5.36 5.98 -1.07
C GLU A 33 -5.78 5.79 0.39
N THR A 34 -5.50 4.62 0.98
CA THR A 34 -5.72 4.38 2.42
C THR A 34 -4.89 5.33 3.28
N VAL A 35 -3.60 5.49 2.94
CA VAL A 35 -2.72 6.45 3.63
C VAL A 35 -3.26 7.88 3.46
N ARG A 36 -3.62 8.26 2.23
CA ARG A 36 -4.11 9.60 1.90
C ARG A 36 -5.41 9.97 2.63
N GLN A 37 -6.33 9.02 2.75
CA GLN A 37 -7.58 9.23 3.49
C GLN A 37 -7.36 9.40 4.98
N ALA A 38 -6.36 8.69 5.55
CA ALA A 38 -6.07 8.74 6.97
C ALA A 38 -5.21 9.94 7.38
N LEU A 39 -4.22 10.31 6.56
CA LEU A 39 -3.20 11.31 6.91
C LEU A 39 -3.27 12.59 6.05
N GLY A 40 -4.12 12.61 5.01
CA GLY A 40 -4.13 13.66 4.00
C GLY A 40 -3.04 13.46 2.94
N GLY A 41 -2.70 14.54 2.23
CA GLY A 41 -1.69 14.53 1.18
C GLY A 41 -2.26 14.50 -0.24
N ALA A 42 -1.37 14.62 -1.22
CA ALA A 42 -1.68 14.73 -2.64
C ALA A 42 -0.83 13.78 -3.47
N TRP A 43 -1.46 13.15 -4.46
CA TRP A 43 -0.76 12.35 -5.45
C TRP A 43 0.07 13.24 -6.38
N ALA A 44 1.28 12.80 -6.68
CA ALA A 44 2.17 13.40 -7.66
C ALA A 44 2.67 12.31 -8.60
N ALA A 45 2.54 12.50 -9.91
CA ALA A 45 3.09 11.60 -10.91
C ALA A 45 4.29 12.28 -11.56
N ASP A 46 5.42 11.58 -11.60
CA ASP A 46 6.64 12.14 -12.18
C ASP A 46 6.75 11.70 -13.65
N GLY A 47 6.31 12.60 -14.53
CA GLY A 47 6.61 12.60 -15.97
C GLY A 47 6.13 11.43 -16.83
N ASP A 48 6.32 11.60 -18.14
CA ASP A 48 6.09 10.57 -19.16
C ASP A 48 7.27 9.59 -19.24
N GLY A 49 6.98 8.29 -19.24
CA GLY A 49 7.98 7.24 -19.38
C GLY A 49 7.46 5.84 -19.06
N PRO A 50 8.19 4.77 -19.43
CA PRO A 50 7.74 3.38 -19.27
C PRO A 50 7.57 2.92 -17.81
N THR A 51 8.06 3.70 -16.83
CA THR A 51 7.95 3.43 -15.40
C THR A 51 7.09 4.46 -14.65
N ALA A 52 6.44 5.38 -15.37
CA ALA A 52 5.67 6.48 -14.78
C ALA A 52 4.59 5.97 -13.80
N GLU A 53 3.89 4.88 -14.15
CA GLU A 53 2.88 4.26 -13.28
C GLU A 53 3.47 3.72 -11.97
N MET A 54 4.73 3.25 -11.98
CA MET A 54 5.41 2.76 -10.78
C MET A 54 5.94 3.90 -9.91
N ASN A 55 6.15 5.08 -10.49
CA ASN A 55 6.75 6.24 -9.83
C ASN A 55 5.72 7.26 -9.34
N ILE A 56 4.43 6.88 -9.28
CA ILE A 56 3.42 7.71 -8.65
C ILE A 56 3.68 7.82 -7.13
N ALA A 57 3.95 9.03 -6.69
CA ALA A 57 4.29 9.38 -5.32
C ALA A 57 3.08 9.99 -4.59
N LEU A 58 3.08 9.88 -3.26
CA LEU A 58 2.16 10.60 -2.39
C LEU A 58 2.95 11.57 -1.52
N HIS A 59 2.64 12.85 -1.61
CA HIS A 59 3.22 13.91 -0.79
C HIS A 59 2.34 14.10 0.44
N LEU A 60 2.89 13.87 1.63
CA LEU A 60 2.19 13.97 2.89
C LEU A 60 2.30 15.38 3.50
N PRO A 61 1.37 15.78 4.39
CA PRO A 61 1.38 17.13 4.98
C PRO A 61 2.61 17.46 5.83
N ASP A 62 3.32 16.45 6.34
CA ASP A 62 4.57 16.59 7.09
C ASP A 62 5.79 16.83 6.20
N GLY A 63 5.61 16.88 4.87
CA GLY A 63 6.68 17.02 3.88
C GLY A 63 7.29 15.69 3.43
N SER A 64 6.86 14.56 3.99
CA SER A 64 7.32 13.24 3.56
C SER A 64 6.80 12.90 2.16
N ILE A 65 7.62 12.22 1.37
CA ILE A 65 7.24 11.64 0.08
C ILE A 65 7.29 10.12 0.22
N ILE A 66 6.25 9.45 -0.25
CA ILE A 66 6.16 7.99 -0.21
C ILE A 66 5.78 7.42 -1.57
N TRP A 67 6.11 6.13 -1.81
CA TRP A 67 5.87 5.43 -3.08
C TRP A 67 5.10 4.11 -2.85
N PRO A 68 3.78 4.18 -2.63
CA PRO A 68 2.98 3.01 -2.23
C PRO A 68 2.98 1.89 -3.26
N VAL A 69 2.97 2.23 -4.56
CA VAL A 69 3.02 1.26 -5.65
C VAL A 69 4.34 0.48 -5.64
N GLN A 70 5.47 1.19 -5.54
CA GLN A 70 6.77 0.52 -5.43
C GLN A 70 6.86 -0.38 -4.20
N ARG A 71 6.29 0.05 -3.06
CA ARG A 71 6.28 -0.77 -1.83
C ARG A 71 5.56 -2.09 -2.06
N VAL A 72 4.40 -2.09 -2.70
CA VAL A 72 3.66 -3.32 -3.03
C VAL A 72 4.40 -4.19 -4.05
N ILE A 73 5.01 -3.57 -5.06
CA ILE A 73 5.80 -4.29 -6.06
C ILE A 73 7.00 -4.98 -5.41
N LYS A 74 7.70 -4.33 -4.46
CA LYS A 74 8.80 -4.94 -3.68
C LYS A 74 8.32 -6.01 -2.71
N ARG A 75 7.14 -5.83 -2.11
CA ARG A 75 6.51 -6.82 -1.22
C ARG A 75 6.27 -8.16 -1.90
N PHE A 76 5.98 -8.16 -3.20
CA PHE A 76 5.68 -9.36 -3.97
C PHE A 76 6.85 -10.36 -4.02
N PRO A 77 8.08 -10.00 -4.43
CA PRO A 77 9.24 -10.88 -4.36
C PRO A 77 9.87 -10.99 -2.97
N ASN A 78 9.96 -9.89 -2.20
CA ASN A 78 10.77 -9.86 -0.97
C ASN A 78 10.06 -10.44 0.26
N GLY A 79 8.76 -10.71 0.17
CA GLY A 79 8.09 -11.33 1.31
C GLY A 79 7.90 -10.33 2.48
N PRO A 80 7.82 -10.83 3.72
CA PRO A 80 7.53 -10.01 4.90
C PRO A 80 8.46 -8.82 5.15
N GLU A 81 9.67 -8.80 4.60
CA GLU A 81 10.63 -7.69 4.71
C GLU A 81 10.04 -6.35 4.23
N ASP A 82 9.21 -6.40 3.19
CA ASP A 82 8.51 -5.24 2.64
C ASP A 82 7.06 -5.11 3.16
N SER A 83 6.78 -5.60 4.37
CA SER A 83 5.44 -5.62 4.99
C SER A 83 4.67 -4.29 4.83
N ILE A 84 3.44 -4.38 4.33
CA ILE A 84 2.52 -3.23 4.18
C ILE A 84 1.97 -2.77 5.54
N ALA A 85 1.69 -3.72 6.45
CA ALA A 85 1.20 -3.39 7.78
C ALA A 85 2.24 -2.61 8.60
N PHE A 86 3.51 -3.05 8.57
CA PHE A 86 4.60 -2.32 9.21
C PHE A 86 4.81 -0.95 8.58
N TYR A 87 4.77 -0.87 7.24
CA TYR A 87 4.85 0.39 6.51
C TYR A 87 3.77 1.38 6.94
N GLY A 88 2.51 0.95 7.03
CA GLY A 88 1.42 1.78 7.53
C GLY A 88 1.61 2.24 8.97
N ALA A 89 2.03 1.34 9.86
CA ALA A 89 2.32 1.67 11.26
C ALA A 89 3.46 2.69 11.40
N ALA A 90 4.52 2.55 10.59
CA ALA A 90 5.64 3.49 10.55
C ALA A 90 5.24 4.89 10.06
N LEU A 91 4.22 4.98 9.21
CA LEU A 91 3.60 6.24 8.80
C LEU A 91 2.62 6.81 9.84
N GLY A 92 2.42 6.13 10.98
CA GLY A 92 1.49 6.56 12.02
C GLY A 92 0.03 6.19 11.78
N LEU A 93 -0.26 5.27 10.83
CA LEU A 93 -1.61 4.73 10.70
C LEU A 93 -1.97 3.93 11.95
N THR A 94 -3.00 4.39 12.65
CA THR A 94 -3.57 3.69 13.79
C THR A 94 -4.82 2.93 13.37
N ASP A 95 -5.01 1.73 13.92
CA ASP A 95 -6.21 0.95 13.62
C ASP A 95 -7.46 1.64 14.18
N THR A 96 -8.23 2.28 13.30
CA THR A 96 -9.48 2.95 13.66
C THR A 96 -10.57 1.97 14.13
N SER A 97 -10.40 0.64 13.96
CA SER A 97 -11.30 -0.37 14.50
C SER A 97 -11.39 -0.34 16.03
N THR A 98 -10.30 0.05 16.71
CA THR A 98 -10.30 0.26 18.16
C THR A 98 -11.03 1.55 18.57
N ASN A 99 -11.07 2.57 17.70
CA ASN A 99 -11.70 3.86 18.00
C ASN A 99 -13.24 3.81 17.90
N ARG A 100 -13.80 2.91 17.08
CA ARG A 100 -15.27 2.69 16.98
C ARG A 100 -15.93 2.22 18.27
N ARG A 101 -15.18 1.59 19.20
CA ARG A 101 -15.72 1.12 20.50
C ARG A 101 -15.90 2.24 21.53
N ARG A 102 -15.28 3.41 21.35
CA ARG A 102 -15.42 4.55 22.30
C ARG A 102 -16.70 5.34 22.11
N TRP A 103 -17.24 5.42 20.90
CA TRP A 103 -18.46 6.18 20.60
C TRP A 103 -19.72 5.58 21.26
N PHE A 104 -19.80 4.25 21.39
CA PHE A 104 -20.97 3.59 21.98
C PHE A 104 -21.02 3.61 23.51
N ARG A 105 -19.95 4.06 24.19
CA ARG A 105 -19.87 4.02 25.67
C ARG A 105 -20.23 5.34 26.37
N ARG A 106 -20.57 6.40 25.63
CA ARG A 106 -20.89 7.74 26.16
C ARG A 106 -22.39 8.06 26.24
N ARG A 107 -23.28 7.08 26.06
CA ARG A 107 -24.75 7.24 26.16
C ARG A 107 -25.40 6.32 27.20
N ARG A 108 -24.83 6.26 28.41
CA ARG A 108 -25.55 5.78 29.59
C ARG A 108 -25.40 6.79 30.71
#